data_AF-A0A7Y0KAH7-F1
#
_entry.id   AF-A0A7Y0KAH7-F1
#
_cell.length_a   1.000
_cell.length_b   1.000
_cell.length_c   1.000
_cell.angle_alpha   90.00
_cell.angle_beta   90.00
_cell.angle_gamma   90.00
#
_symmetry.space_group_name_H-M   'P 1'
#
loop_
_entity.id
_entity.type
_entity.pdbx_description
1 polymer ?
#
loop_
_entity_poly.entity_id
_entity_poly.type
_entity_poly.pdbx_seq_one_letter_code
_entity_poly.pdbx_strand_id
1 'polypeptide(L)' 'MTKFGWFLTLIGFLAILGSVLYPLDLISKQTLLILLFGGAGTMFIGSMIRNLSLLKKIPK' A
#
# COMPACT_ATOMS: atom_id res chain seq x y z
N MET A 1 6.98 8.86 -12.53
CA MET A 1 6.94 8.63 -11.07
C MET A 1 5.53 8.29 -10.57
N THR A 2 4.47 8.94 -11.07
CA THR A 2 3.08 8.64 -10.68
C THR A 2 2.63 7.20 -10.94
N LYS A 3 2.95 6.60 -12.10
CA LYS A 3 2.58 5.20 -12.43
C LYS A 3 3.14 4.19 -11.41
N PHE A 4 4.38 4.38 -10.97
CA PHE A 4 5.01 3.54 -9.94
C PHE A 4 4.35 3.72 -8.56
N GLY A 5 3.99 4.96 -8.20
CA GLY A 5 3.22 5.21 -6.97
C GLY A 5 1.84 4.54 -6.98
N TRP A 6 1.14 4.56 -8.13
CA TRP A 6 -0.12 3.81 -8.30
C TRP A 6 0.06 2.30 -8.17
N PHE A 7 1.13 1.74 -8.75
CA PHE A 7 1.45 0.33 -8.63
C PHE A 7 1.69 -0.09 -7.17
N LEU A 8 2.47 0.69 -6.41
CA LEU A 8 2.68 0.44 -4.98
C LEU A 8 1.38 0.52 -4.18
N THR A 9 0.52 1.50 -4.48
CA THR A 9 -0.80 1.58 -3.85
C THR A 9 -1.65 0.35 -4.15
N LEU A 10 -1.61 -0.19 -5.38
CA LEU A 10 -2.34 -1.40 -5.75
C LEU A 10 -1.83 -2.63 -4.97
N ILE A 11 -0.51 -2.80 -4.86
CA ILE A 11 0.08 -3.90 -4.07
C ILE A 11 -0.35 -3.80 -2.61
N GLY A 12 -0.26 -2.61 -2.02
CA GLY A 12 -0.65 -2.44 -0.62
C GLY A 12 -2.15 -2.67 -0.40
N PHE A 13 -3.00 -2.31 -1.37
CA PHE A 13 -4.42 -2.62 -1.35
C PHE A 13 -4.70 -4.13 -1.40
N LEU A 14 -4.01 -4.87 -2.28
CA LEU A 14 -4.13 -6.32 -2.35
C LEU A 14 -3.66 -7.02 -1.06
N ALA A 15 -2.59 -6.51 -0.44
CA ALA A 15 -2.12 -7.02 0.85
C ALA A 15 -3.17 -6.83 1.95
N ILE A 16 -3.81 -5.65 2.02
CA ILE A 16 -4.90 -5.40 2.97
C ILE A 16 -6.12 -6.27 2.65
N LEU A 17 -6.48 -6.48 1.38
CA LEU A 17 -7.55 -7.42 1.02
C LEU A 17 -7.25 -8.85 1.48
N GLY A 18 -5.99 -9.28 1.39
CA GLY A 18 -5.55 -10.58 1.92
C GLY A 18 -5.76 -10.74 3.43
N SER A 19 -5.84 -9.63 4.18
CA SER A 19 -6.14 -9.67 5.62
C SER A 19 -7.53 -10.22 5.95
N VAL A 20 -8.48 -10.17 4.99
CA VAL A 20 -9.83 -10.74 5.10
C VAL A 20 -9.81 -12.27 5.22
N LEU A 21 -8.69 -12.91 4.89
CA LEU A 21 -8.50 -14.35 5.10
C LEU A 21 -8.35 -14.73 6.58
N TYR A 22 -8.05 -13.78 7.48
CA TYR A 22 -7.90 -14.04 8.91
C TYR A 22 -9.19 -14.53 9.60
N PRO A 23 -10.36 -13.88 9.44
CA PRO A 23 -11.61 -14.39 10.00
C PRO A 23 -12.07 -15.73 9.40
N LEU A 24 -11.47 -16.17 8.29
CA LEU A 24 -11.70 -17.49 7.69
C LEU A 24 -10.74 -18.56 8.22
N ASP A 25 -9.91 -18.22 9.22
CA ASP A 25 -8.87 -19.09 9.82
C ASP A 25 -7.82 -19.62 8.82
N LEU A 26 -7.69 -18.96 7.66
CA LEU A 26 -6.75 -19.33 6.59
C LEU A 26 -5.33 -18.77 6.81
N ILE A 27 -5.19 -17.74 7.64
CA ILE A 27 -3.90 -17.10 7.94
C ILE A 27 -3.74 -16.86 9.44
N SER A 28 -2.48 -16.84 9.91
CA SER A 28 -2.18 -16.57 11.31
C SER A 28 -2.33 -15.09 11.67
N LYS A 29 -2.46 -14.80 12.98
CA LYS A 29 -2.49 -13.42 13.50
C LYS A 29 -1.22 -12.63 13.15
N GLN A 30 -0.07 -13.29 13.09
CA GLN A 30 1.18 -12.64 12.69
C GLN A 30 1.13 -12.25 11.20
N THR A 31 0.67 -13.15 10.34
CA THR A 31 0.47 -12.89 8.91
C THR A 31 -0.52 -11.76 8.67
N LEU A 32 -1.62 -11.71 9.44
CA LEU A 32 -2.59 -10.62 9.41
C LEU A 32 -1.91 -9.27 9.65
N LEU A 33 -1.10 -9.15 10.71
CA LEU A 33 -0.44 -7.90 11.07
C LEU A 33 0.57 -7.49 10.00
N ILE A 34 1.32 -8.44 9.41
CA ILE A 34 2.24 -8.16 8.30
C ILE A 34 1.46 -7.63 7.09
N LEU A 35 0.34 -8.25 6.74
CA LEU A 35 -0.50 -7.83 5.61
C LEU A 35 -1.12 -6.45 5.82
N LEU A 36 -1.61 -6.16 7.03
CA LEU A 36 -2.20 -4.87 7.38
C LEU A 36 -1.15 -3.75 7.43
N PHE A 37 -0.10 -3.91 8.24
CA PHE A 37 0.91 -2.87 8.41
C PHE A 37 1.82 -2.73 7.17
N GLY A 38 2.21 -3.86 6.58
CA GLY A 38 2.97 -3.86 5.33
C GLY A 38 2.17 -3.28 4.17
N GLY A 39 0.88 -3.64 4.06
CA GLY A 39 -0.02 -3.09 3.05
C GLY A 39 -0.23 -1.58 3.22
N ALA A 40 -0.55 -1.13 4.44
CA ALA A 40 -0.71 0.30 4.76
C ALA A 40 0.58 1.09 4.50
N GLY A 41 1.74 0.58 4.93
CA GLY A 41 3.04 1.21 4.67
C GLY A 41 3.35 1.32 3.18
N THR A 42 3.07 0.27 2.40
CA THR A 42 3.27 0.28 0.94
C THR A 42 2.35 1.29 0.25
N MET A 43 1.08 1.38 0.67
CA MET A 43 0.15 2.40 0.15
C MET A 43 0.60 3.83 0.50
N PHE A 44 1.09 4.03 1.73
CA PHE A 44 1.62 5.32 2.17
C PHE A 44 2.80 5.77 1.29
N ILE A 45 3.79 4.90 1.09
CA ILE A 45 4.94 5.18 0.20
C ILE A 45 4.46 5.50 -1.23
N GLY A 46 3.53 4.71 -1.76
CA GLY A 46 2.94 4.95 -3.08
C GLY A 46 2.29 6.34 -3.19
N SER A 47 1.56 6.76 -2.16
CA SER A 47 0.95 8.09 -2.08
C SER A 47 1.98 9.22 -2.04
N MET A 48 3.05 9.06 -1.25
CA MET A 48 4.15 10.02 -1.16
C MET A 48 4.87 10.20 -2.50
N ILE A 49 5.15 9.10 -3.22
CA ILE A 49 5.78 9.17 -4.55
C ILE A 49 4.91 9.94 -5.54
N ARG A 50 3.58 9.78 -5.49
CA ARG A 50 2.66 10.57 -6.32
C ARG A 50 2.69 12.05 -5.93
N ASN A 51 2.61 12.36 -4.63
CA ASN A 51 2.64 13.74 -4.15
C ASN A 51 3.96 14.45 -4.50
N LEU A 52 5.10 13.80 -4.33
CA LEU A 52 6.41 14.33 -4.75
C LEU A 52 6.46 14.56 -6.27
N SER A 53 5.86 13.65 -7.06
CA SER A 53 5.77 13.83 -8.51
C SER A 53 4.88 15.01 -8.92
N LEU A 54 3.90 15.39 -8.10
CA LEU A 54 3.05 16.56 -8.34
C LEU A 54 3.77 17.85 -7.95
N LEU A 55 4.44 17.86 -6.79
CA LEU A 55 5.25 19.00 -6.33
C LEU A 55 6.35 19.38 -7.34
N LYS A 56 6.98 18.39 -7.99
CA LYS A 56 7.96 18.65 -9.06
C LYS A 56 7.38 19.31 -10.31
N LYS A 57 6.06 19.30 -10.49
CA LYS A 57 5.38 19.92 -11.64
C LYS A 57 4.89 21.34 -11.36
N ILE A 58 4.98 21.82 -10.12
CA ILE A 58 4.62 23.19 -9.78
C ILE A 58 5.80 24.08 -10.19
N PRO A 59 5.64 25.00 -11.16
CA PRO A 59 6.70 25.93 -11.54
C PRO A 59 7.03 26.84 -10.35
N LYS A 60 8.33 27.07 -10.11
CA LYS A 60 8.82 27.99 -9.07
C LYS A 60 8.36 29.42 -9.32
#